data_AF-A0A9E6F1X6-F1
#
_entry.id   AF-A0A9E6F1X6-F1
#
_cell.length_a   1.000
_cell.length_b   1.000
_cell.length_c   1.000
_cell.angle_alpha   90.00
_cell.angle_beta   90.00
_cell.angle_gamma   90.00
#
_symmetry.space_group_name_H-M   'P 1'
#
loop_
_entity.id
_entity.type
_entity.pdbx_description
1 polymer ?
#
loop_
_entity_poly.entity_id
_entity_poly.type
_entity_poly.pdbx_seq_one_letter_code
_entity_poly.pdbx_strand_id
1 'polypeptide(L)'
;LVILTPKSLLRHKEAVSRLDELASGGFRNLIDDPVADTDKITRVLACSGKVYYDLLNRRRETGAEHVAIIRVEQLYPFPEEDLASELRRYPRLRDIVWCQDEPKNQGYWRFIQRFFMRAMSSGQIFGYAGRFASASTACGYASKHAMQQQELLEQAFGDFAVFFNK
;
A
#
# COMPACT_ATOMS: atom_id res chain seq x y z
N LEU A 1 -6.04 1.69 22.39
CA LEU A 1 -6.19 1.34 20.97
C LEU A 1 -6.52 2.62 20.20
N VAL A 2 -5.76 2.96 19.17
CA VAL A 2 -6.04 4.10 18.27
C VAL A 2 -6.48 3.51 16.93
N ILE A 3 -7.69 3.82 16.49
CA ILE A 3 -8.28 3.30 15.25
C ILE A 3 -8.55 4.45 14.31
N LEU A 4 -8.08 4.34 13.07
CA LEU A 4 -8.34 5.32 12.02
C LEU A 4 -9.58 4.90 11.26
N THR A 5 -10.74 5.26 11.81
CA THR A 5 -12.04 4.87 11.26
C THR A 5 -12.27 5.51 9.89
N PRO A 6 -12.64 4.72 8.86
CA PRO A 6 -12.80 5.25 7.51
C PRO A 6 -14.08 6.07 7.37
N LYS A 7 -14.09 6.99 6.39
CA LYS A 7 -15.29 7.76 6.01
C LYS A 7 -15.93 7.20 4.73
N SER A 8 -15.16 7.11 3.65
CA SER A 8 -15.64 6.64 2.35
C SER A 8 -15.98 5.15 2.33
N LEU A 9 -15.27 4.33 3.11
CA LEU A 9 -15.46 2.87 3.12
C LEU A 9 -16.79 2.43 3.72
N LEU A 10 -17.48 3.29 4.49
CA LEU A 10 -18.76 2.98 5.12
C LEU A 10 -19.86 2.60 4.11
N ARG A 11 -19.71 3.00 2.84
CA ARG A 11 -20.67 2.70 1.75
C ARG A 11 -19.97 2.14 0.51
N HIS A 12 -18.70 1.75 0.63
CA HIS A 12 -17.95 1.26 -0.52
C HIS A 12 -18.36 -0.17 -0.84
N LYS A 13 -18.73 -0.45 -2.09
CA LYS A 13 -19.32 -1.74 -2.50
C LYS A 13 -18.39 -2.93 -2.26
N GLU A 14 -17.08 -2.71 -2.34
CA GLU A 14 -16.08 -3.76 -2.11
C GLU A 14 -15.58 -3.82 -0.65
N ALA A 15 -15.97 -2.87 0.19
CA ALA A 15 -15.62 -2.87 1.62
C ALA A 15 -16.69 -3.61 2.43
N VAL A 16 -16.94 -4.86 2.06
CA VAL A 16 -17.91 -5.76 2.68
C VAL A 16 -17.21 -7.00 3.21
N SER A 17 -17.72 -7.55 4.31
CA SER A 17 -17.22 -8.79 4.90
C SER A 17 -18.32 -9.82 4.92
N ARG A 18 -17.94 -11.09 4.73
CA ARG A 18 -18.88 -12.20 4.80
C ARG A 18 -19.08 -12.63 6.26
N LEU A 19 -20.19 -13.30 6.56
CA LEU A 19 -20.48 -13.76 7.92
C LEU A 19 -19.45 -14.79 8.42
N ASP A 20 -18.92 -15.63 7.53
CA ASP A 20 -17.90 -16.62 7.86
C ASP A 20 -16.57 -15.99 8.30
N GLU A 21 -16.18 -14.87 7.66
CA GLU A 21 -15.00 -14.09 8.05
C GLU A 21 -15.14 -13.51 9.46
N LEU A 22 -16.37 -13.22 9.90
CA LEU A 22 -16.66 -12.71 11.25
C LEU A 22 -16.78 -13.84 12.28
N ALA A 23 -17.34 -14.99 11.89
CA ALA A 23 -17.59 -16.10 12.79
C ALA A 23 -16.34 -16.94 13.09
N SER A 24 -15.48 -17.10 12.08
CA SER A 24 -14.31 -18.00 12.13
C SER A 24 -12.99 -17.31 11.85
N GLY A 25 -13.02 -16.08 11.34
CA GLY A 25 -11.83 -15.28 11.12
C GLY A 25 -11.32 -14.62 12.39
N GLY A 26 -10.31 -13.77 12.21
CA GLY A 26 -9.71 -12.97 13.26
C GLY A 26 -9.12 -11.71 12.69
N PHE A 27 -8.64 -10.84 13.57
CA PHE A 27 -7.90 -9.65 13.15
C PHE A 27 -6.60 -10.09 12.47
N ARG A 28 -6.38 -9.60 11.25
CA ARG A 28 -5.17 -9.84 10.47
C ARG A 28 -4.32 -8.58 10.49
N ASN A 29 -3.12 -8.65 11.08
CA ASN A 29 -2.21 -7.50 11.18
C ASN A 29 -1.76 -7.01 9.79
N LEU A 30 -1.57 -7.97 8.90
CA LEU A 30 -1.23 -7.79 7.50
C LEU A 30 -2.18 -8.65 6.67
N ILE A 31 -2.71 -8.09 5.58
CA ILE A 31 -3.54 -8.81 4.62
C ILE A 31 -2.79 -8.88 3.30
N ASP A 32 -2.60 -10.11 2.82
CA ASP A 32 -1.96 -10.43 1.56
C ASP A 32 -2.86 -10.15 0.35
N ASP A 33 -2.30 -10.31 -0.84
CA ASP A 33 -3.03 -10.15 -2.08
C ASP A 33 -3.68 -11.47 -2.50
N PRO A 34 -5.02 -11.59 -2.48
CA PRO A 34 -5.70 -12.87 -2.69
C PRO A 34 -5.62 -13.39 -4.12
N VAL A 35 -5.22 -12.57 -5.09
CA VAL A 35 -5.20 -12.92 -6.52
C VAL A 35 -3.79 -12.94 -7.12
N ALA A 36 -2.76 -12.72 -6.31
CA ALA A 36 -1.39 -12.67 -6.79
C ALA A 36 -0.88 -14.08 -7.14
N ASP A 37 -0.45 -14.26 -8.39
CA ASP A 37 0.40 -15.38 -8.79
C ASP A 37 1.82 -15.08 -8.31
N THR A 38 2.22 -15.73 -7.22
CA THR A 38 3.47 -15.43 -6.49
C THR A 38 4.68 -15.42 -7.39
N ASP A 39 4.71 -16.30 -8.40
CA ASP A 39 5.83 -16.36 -9.31
C ASP A 39 5.89 -15.09 -10.16
N LYS A 40 4.77 -14.58 -10.68
CA LYS A 40 4.77 -13.40 -11.57
C LYS A 40 5.10 -12.08 -10.87
N ILE A 41 5.02 -12.03 -9.54
CA ILE A 41 5.18 -10.77 -8.81
C ILE A 41 6.63 -10.27 -8.85
N THR A 42 6.80 -9.09 -9.44
CA THR A 42 8.07 -8.34 -9.41
C THR A 42 7.99 -7.10 -8.54
N ARG A 43 6.79 -6.65 -8.19
CA ARG A 43 6.55 -5.46 -7.39
C ARG A 43 5.46 -5.67 -6.34
N VAL A 44 5.70 -5.16 -5.14
CA VAL A 44 4.71 -5.11 -4.05
C VAL A 44 4.37 -3.65 -3.74
N LEU A 45 3.08 -3.31 -3.77
CA LEU A 45 2.53 -2.06 -3.27
C LEU A 45 1.97 -2.30 -1.86
N ALA A 46 2.66 -1.80 -0.86
CA ALA A 46 2.22 -1.85 0.52
C ALA A 46 1.45 -0.58 0.87
N CYS A 47 0.28 -0.72 1.50
CA CYS A 47 -0.55 0.41 1.88
C CYS A 47 -1.33 0.17 3.17
N SER A 48 -2.03 1.19 3.66
CA SER A 48 -2.96 1.05 4.79
C SER A 48 -4.23 1.85 4.51
N GLY A 49 -5.38 1.34 4.96
CA GLY A 49 -6.66 2.03 4.84
C GLY A 49 -7.20 2.12 3.41
N LYS A 50 -7.94 3.19 3.11
CA LYS A 50 -8.77 3.29 1.90
C LYS A 50 -8.00 3.25 0.58
N VAL A 51 -6.74 3.69 0.57
CA VAL A 51 -5.93 3.80 -0.66
C VAL A 51 -5.76 2.45 -1.35
N TYR A 52 -5.90 1.35 -0.60
CA TYR A 52 -5.99 0.00 -1.15
C TYR A 52 -6.99 -0.14 -2.30
N TYR A 53 -8.20 0.41 -2.15
CA TYR A 53 -9.25 0.27 -3.17
C TYR A 53 -8.91 1.09 -4.42
N ASP A 54 -8.27 2.25 -4.25
CA ASP A 54 -7.79 3.07 -5.36
C ASP A 54 -6.70 2.31 -6.16
N LEU A 55 -5.77 1.66 -5.45
CA LEU A 55 -4.73 0.81 -6.06
C LEU A 55 -5.32 -0.43 -6.72
N LEU A 56 -6.29 -1.09 -6.09
CA LEU A 56 -6.93 -2.29 -6.61
C LEU A 56 -7.66 -1.99 -7.93
N ASN A 57 -8.39 -0.88 -7.99
CA ASN A 57 -9.05 -0.43 -9.21
C ASN A 57 -8.04 -0.11 -10.31
N ARG A 58 -6.98 0.66 -10.00
CA ARG A 58 -5.92 0.95 -10.97
C ARG A 58 -5.24 -0.31 -11.49
N ARG A 59 -5.00 -1.31 -10.64
CA ARG A 59 -4.40 -2.58 -11.06
C ARG A 59 -5.31 -3.33 -12.05
N ARG A 60 -6.62 -3.36 -11.78
CA ARG A 60 -7.61 -3.99 -12.67
C ARG A 60 -7.70 -3.27 -14.02
N GLU A 61 -7.68 -1.94 -14.01
CA GLU A 61 -7.71 -1.12 -15.22
C GLU A 61 -6.46 -1.32 -16.10
N THR A 62 -5.29 -1.47 -15.48
CA THR A 62 -4.01 -1.61 -16.19
C THR A 62 -3.61 -3.05 -16.48
N GLY A 63 -4.32 -4.04 -15.93
CA GLY A 63 -3.96 -5.45 -16.07
C GLY A 63 -2.58 -5.79 -15.48
N ALA A 64 -2.13 -5.05 -14.46
CA ALA A 64 -0.80 -5.18 -13.89
C ALA A 64 -0.64 -6.43 -12.99
N GLU A 65 -0.66 -7.62 -13.60
CA GLU A 65 -0.54 -8.92 -12.90
C GLU A 65 0.78 -9.11 -12.15
N HIS A 66 1.83 -8.40 -12.55
CA HIS A 66 3.16 -8.45 -11.91
C HIS A 66 3.23 -7.65 -10.59
N VAL A 67 2.12 -7.02 -10.19
CA VAL A 67 2.01 -6.17 -9.00
C VAL A 67 1.07 -6.80 -7.98
N ALA A 68 1.62 -7.10 -6.79
CA ALA A 68 0.85 -7.48 -5.61
C ALA A 68 0.57 -6.25 -4.74
N ILE A 69 -0.61 -6.18 -4.11
CA ILE A 69 -1.01 -5.12 -3.21
C ILE A 69 -1.24 -5.72 -1.82
N ILE A 70 -0.39 -5.35 -0.86
CA ILE A 70 -0.49 -5.80 0.53
C ILE A 70 -1.05 -4.68 1.41
N ARG A 71 -1.84 -5.05 2.41
CA ARG A 71 -2.39 -4.11 3.39
C ARG A 71 -1.77 -4.32 4.76
N VAL A 72 -1.25 -3.25 5.33
CA VAL A 72 -0.81 -3.22 6.73
C VAL A 72 -1.94 -2.62 7.56
N GLU A 73 -2.69 -3.49 8.24
CA GLU A 73 -3.85 -3.11 9.05
C GLU A 73 -3.43 -2.70 10.47
N GLN A 74 -2.35 -3.31 10.99
CA GLN A 74 -1.75 -2.92 12.27
C GLN A 74 -0.43 -2.19 12.06
N LEU A 75 -0.43 -0.89 12.38
CA LEU A 75 0.78 -0.06 12.26
C LEU A 75 1.63 -0.07 13.55
N TYR A 76 1.02 -0.33 14.71
CA TYR A 76 1.73 -0.45 15.99
C TYR A 76 1.00 -1.41 16.96
N PRO A 77 1.70 -2.37 17.59
CA PRO A 77 3.06 -2.83 17.29
C PRO A 77 3.18 -3.31 15.84
N PHE A 78 4.30 -3.01 15.16
CA PHE A 78 4.43 -3.29 13.74
C PHE A 78 4.65 -4.79 13.48
N PRO A 79 3.91 -5.44 12.55
CA PRO A 79 3.99 -6.87 12.29
C PRO A 79 5.17 -7.21 11.37
N GLU A 80 6.39 -7.12 11.91
CA GLU A 80 7.63 -7.34 11.13
C GLU A 80 7.75 -8.76 10.56
N GLU A 81 7.38 -9.77 11.35
CA GLU A 81 7.49 -11.18 10.96
C GLU A 81 6.50 -11.53 9.85
N ASP A 82 5.25 -11.04 9.95
CA ASP A 82 4.22 -11.20 8.92
C ASP A 82 4.68 -10.54 7.62
N LEU A 83 5.22 -9.32 7.69
CA LEU A 83 5.74 -8.61 6.52
C LEU A 83 6.90 -9.38 5.86
N ALA A 84 7.90 -9.79 6.64
CA ALA A 84 9.05 -10.51 6.11
C ALA A 84 8.63 -11.86 5.47
N SER A 85 7.69 -12.56 6.09
CA SER A 85 7.16 -13.82 5.56
C SER A 85 6.41 -13.60 4.25
N GLU A 86 5.58 -12.55 4.18
CA GLU A 86 4.83 -12.20 2.96
C GLU A 86 5.77 -11.83 1.81
N LEU A 87 6.76 -10.96 2.04
CA LEU A 87 7.70 -10.54 1.00
C LEU A 87 8.53 -11.71 0.44
N ARG A 88 8.87 -12.72 1.28
CA ARG A 88 9.60 -13.92 0.85
C ARG A 88 8.78 -14.86 -0.04
N ARG A 89 7.45 -14.75 -0.05
CA ARG A 89 6.59 -15.55 -0.95
C ARG A 89 6.82 -15.22 -2.42
N TYR A 90 7.38 -14.05 -2.72
CA TYR A 90 7.55 -13.54 -4.08
C TYR A 90 9.01 -13.69 -4.54
N PRO A 91 9.39 -14.77 -5.24
CA PRO A 91 10.79 -15.07 -5.58
C PRO A 91 11.41 -14.06 -6.56
N ARG A 92 10.59 -13.36 -7.36
CA ARG A 92 11.03 -12.38 -8.36
C ARG A 92 10.85 -10.92 -7.91
N LEU A 93 10.52 -10.70 -6.64
CA LEU A 93 10.27 -9.38 -6.08
C LEU A 93 11.54 -8.52 -6.08
N ARG A 94 11.46 -7.39 -6.78
CA ARG A 94 12.53 -6.39 -6.89
C ARG A 94 12.14 -5.06 -6.26
N ASP A 95 10.90 -4.63 -6.49
CA ASP A 95 10.44 -3.31 -6.08
C ASP A 95 9.40 -3.43 -4.97
N ILE A 96 9.61 -2.71 -3.87
CA ILE A 96 8.61 -2.59 -2.81
C ILE A 96 8.29 -1.12 -2.62
N VAL A 97 7.01 -0.77 -2.67
CA VAL A 97 6.57 0.62 -2.65
C VAL A 97 5.58 0.81 -1.52
N TRP A 98 5.86 1.75 -0.62
CA TRP A 98 4.84 2.22 0.32
C TRP A 98 3.96 3.27 -0.34
N CYS A 99 2.67 3.00 -0.39
CA CYS A 99 1.66 3.88 -0.92
C CYS A 99 0.78 4.46 0.19
N GLN A 100 0.67 5.80 0.24
CA GLN A 100 -0.19 6.49 1.19
C GLN A 100 -0.79 7.77 0.59
N ASP A 101 -2.03 8.07 0.99
CA ASP A 101 -2.77 9.26 0.54
C ASP A 101 -2.31 10.52 1.29
N GLU A 102 -1.73 10.35 2.47
CA GLU A 102 -1.18 11.42 3.30
C GLU A 102 0.10 12.02 2.70
N PRO A 103 0.35 13.33 2.89
CA PRO A 103 1.62 13.97 2.53
C PRO A 103 2.84 13.21 3.08
N LYS A 104 3.97 13.22 2.36
CA LYS A 104 5.21 12.47 2.70
C LYS A 104 5.79 12.75 4.08
N ASN A 105 5.56 13.96 4.62
CA ASN A 105 5.96 14.35 5.98
C ASN A 105 4.94 13.96 7.05
N GLN A 106 3.81 13.39 6.66
CA GLN A 106 2.70 12.92 7.46
C GLN A 106 2.47 11.42 7.18
N GLY A 107 1.41 10.85 7.76
CA GLY A 107 1.13 9.43 7.64
C GLY A 107 2.23 8.58 8.27
N TYR A 108 2.54 7.46 7.62
CA TYR A 108 3.35 6.40 8.24
C TYR A 108 4.73 6.28 7.62
N TRP A 109 4.98 6.89 6.46
CA TRP A 109 6.20 6.74 5.68
C TRP A 109 7.49 6.75 6.53
N ARG A 110 7.73 7.81 7.30
CA ARG A 110 8.94 7.95 8.13
C ARG A 110 9.06 6.86 9.19
N PHE A 111 7.94 6.39 9.71
CA PHE A 111 7.90 5.37 10.75
C PHE A 111 8.11 3.96 10.18
N ILE A 112 7.45 3.64 9.06
CA ILE A 112 7.44 2.29 8.47
C ILE A 112 8.74 1.94 7.74
N GLN A 113 9.48 2.95 7.25
CA GLN A 113 10.72 2.78 6.50
C GLN A 113 11.68 1.77 7.12
N ARG A 114 11.94 1.89 8.43
CA ARG A 114 12.90 1.00 9.13
C ARG A 114 12.46 -0.47 9.15
N PHE A 115 11.16 -0.74 9.17
CA PHE A 115 10.64 -2.09 9.25
C PHE A 115 10.71 -2.77 7.88
N PHE A 116 10.35 -2.04 6.82
CA PHE A 116 10.50 -2.52 5.46
C PHE A 116 11.97 -2.79 5.12
N MET A 117 12.87 -1.86 5.44
CA MET A 117 14.30 -2.05 5.21
C MET A 117 14.88 -3.29 5.94
N ARG A 118 14.32 -3.69 7.09
CA ARG A 118 14.71 -4.91 7.82
C ARG A 118 14.08 -6.18 7.25
N ALA A 119 12.88 -6.08 6.68
CA ALA A 119 12.16 -7.22 6.10
C ALA A 119 12.64 -7.58 4.68
N MET A 120 13.23 -6.60 3.96
CA MET A 120 13.69 -6.75 2.59
C MET A 120 14.89 -7.68 2.45
N SER A 121 14.93 -8.37 1.30
CA SER A 121 16.09 -9.14 0.85
C SER A 121 17.09 -8.28 0.08
N SER A 122 18.34 -8.73 0.02
CA SER A 122 19.39 -8.04 -0.74
C SER A 122 19.01 -7.84 -2.21
N GLY A 123 19.24 -6.65 -2.74
CA GLY A 123 18.93 -6.30 -4.13
C GLY A 123 17.50 -5.78 -4.36
N GLN A 124 16.63 -5.82 -3.35
CA GLN A 124 15.32 -5.17 -3.41
C GLN A 124 15.44 -3.66 -3.18
N ILE A 125 14.57 -2.89 -3.82
CA ILE A 125 14.52 -1.43 -3.72
C ILE A 125 13.25 -1.02 -3.00
N PHE A 126 13.37 -0.07 -2.07
CA PHE A 126 12.23 0.49 -1.35
C PHE A 126 11.87 1.89 -1.84
N GLY A 127 10.61 2.06 -2.18
CA GLY A 127 10.05 3.25 -2.81
C GLY A 127 8.91 3.89 -2.02
N TYR A 128 8.59 5.12 -2.39
CA TYR A 128 7.44 5.87 -1.88
C TYR A 128 6.57 6.33 -3.04
N ALA A 129 5.26 6.09 -2.93
CA ALA A 129 4.25 6.67 -3.80
C ALA A 129 3.20 7.37 -2.94
N GLY A 130 3.06 8.69 -3.10
CA GLY A 130 2.14 9.44 -2.27
C GLY A 130 2.25 10.94 -2.48
N ARG A 131 1.43 11.69 -1.76
CA ARG A 131 1.44 13.16 -1.88
C ARG A 131 2.78 13.74 -1.45
N PHE A 132 3.20 14.82 -2.12
CA PHE A 132 4.37 15.59 -1.71
C PHE A 132 4.20 16.17 -0.29
N ALA A 133 5.32 16.44 0.37
CA ALA A 133 5.31 17.03 1.71
C ALA A 133 4.60 18.40 1.68
N SER A 134 3.78 18.64 2.70
CA SER A 134 2.97 19.85 2.82
C SER A 134 2.79 20.22 4.30
N ALA A 135 2.67 21.52 4.56
CA ALA A 135 2.30 22.03 5.89
C ALA A 135 0.82 21.70 6.21
N SER A 136 -0.05 21.76 5.21
CA SER A 136 -1.45 21.35 5.33
C SER A 136 -1.62 19.85 5.11
N THR A 137 -2.61 19.25 5.76
CA THR A 137 -2.99 17.83 5.62
C THR A 137 -3.51 17.49 4.23
N ALA A 138 -4.25 18.40 3.59
CA ALA A 138 -4.77 18.26 2.23
C ALA A 138 -4.86 19.62 1.53
N CYS A 139 -4.99 19.60 0.20
CA CYS A 139 -5.31 20.81 -0.56
C CYS A 139 -6.81 21.15 -0.45
N GLY A 140 -7.14 22.44 -0.44
CA GLY A 140 -8.54 22.90 -0.31
C GLY A 140 -9.38 22.82 -1.60
N TYR A 141 -8.76 22.60 -2.76
CA TYR A 141 -9.46 22.52 -4.05
C TYR A 141 -9.66 21.07 -4.49
N ALA A 142 -10.91 20.71 -4.79
CA ALA A 142 -11.26 19.35 -5.19
C ALA A 142 -10.56 18.88 -6.48
N SER A 143 -10.42 19.77 -7.48
CA SER A 143 -9.70 19.46 -8.72
C SER A 143 -8.23 19.12 -8.48
N LYS A 144 -7.56 19.91 -7.64
CA LYS A 144 -6.17 19.65 -7.24
C LYS A 144 -6.04 18.36 -6.44
N HIS A 145 -7.01 18.06 -5.58
CA HIS A 145 -7.04 16.82 -4.81
C HIS A 145 -7.14 15.59 -5.73
N ALA A 146 -8.03 15.65 -6.73
CA ALA A 146 -8.18 14.59 -7.72
C ALA A 146 -6.92 14.39 -8.58
N MET A 147 -6.29 15.49 -9.00
CA MET A 147 -5.00 15.46 -9.71
C MET A 147 -3.91 14.78 -8.87
N GLN A 148 -3.77 15.15 -7.59
CA GLN A 148 -2.78 14.54 -6.70
C GLN A 148 -3.05 13.04 -6.45
N GLN A 149 -4.32 12.63 -6.41
CA GLN A 149 -4.69 11.22 -6.31
C GLN A 149 -4.23 10.45 -7.56
N GLN A 150 -4.44 11.02 -8.74
CA GLN A 150 -4.02 10.42 -10.00
C GLN A 150 -2.50 10.31 -10.10
N GLU A 151 -1.77 11.35 -9.71
CA GLU A 151 -0.29 11.35 -9.64
C GLU A 151 0.24 10.28 -8.69
N LEU A 152 -0.39 10.09 -7.53
CA LEU A 152 -0.04 9.03 -6.57
C LEU A 152 -0.18 7.65 -7.21
N LEU A 153 -1.27 7.40 -7.94
CA LEU A 153 -1.49 6.12 -8.62
C LEU A 153 -0.47 5.92 -9.75
N GLU A 154 -0.14 6.98 -10.50
CA GLU A 154 0.90 6.91 -11.53
C GLU A 154 2.28 6.63 -10.93
N GLN A 155 2.63 7.22 -9.79
CA GLN A 155 3.87 6.91 -9.07
C GLN A 155 3.90 5.48 -8.55
N ALA A 156 2.77 4.96 -8.06
CA ALA A 156 2.69 3.61 -7.52
C ALA A 156 2.95 2.54 -8.60
N PHE A 157 2.42 2.73 -9.80
CA PHE A 157 2.53 1.77 -10.90
C PHE A 157 3.64 2.09 -11.92
N GLY A 158 4.24 3.29 -11.89
CA GLY A 158 5.26 3.75 -12.84
C GLY A 158 6.67 3.19 -12.58
N ASP A 159 7.63 3.51 -13.46
CA ASP A 159 8.99 2.95 -13.39
C ASP A 159 9.87 3.62 -12.33
N PHE A 160 10.40 2.81 -11.40
CA PHE A 160 11.24 3.26 -10.29
C PHE A 160 12.66 3.68 -10.68
N ALA A 161 13.17 3.20 -11.82
CA ALA A 161 14.52 3.54 -12.32
C ALA A 161 14.70 5.06 -12.56
N VAL A 162 13.61 5.80 -12.71
CA VAL A 162 13.62 7.24 -12.97
C VAL A 162 13.75 8.07 -11.69
N PHE A 163 13.36 7.54 -10.52
CA PHE A 163 13.28 8.31 -9.27
C PHE A 163 14.58 8.35 -8.46
N PHE A 164 15.53 7.45 -8.72
CA PHE A 164 16.87 7.47 -8.10
C PHE A 164 17.95 8.16 -8.95
N ASN A 165 17.68 8.38 -10.24
CA ASN A 165 18.60 9.04 -11.20
C ASN A 165 18.31 10.53 -11.41
N LYS A 166 17.49 11.15 -10.55
CA LYS A 166 17.26 12.60 -10.53
C LYS A 166 17.50 13.17 -9.15
#